data_AF-A0A420VTI9-F1
#
_entry.id   AF-A0A420VTI9-F1
#
_cell.length_a   1.000
_cell.length_b   1.000
_cell.length_c   1.000
_cell.angle_alpha   90.00
_cell.angle_beta   90.00
_cell.angle_gamma   90.00
#
_symmetry.space_group_name_H-M   'P 1'
#
loop_
_entity.id
_entity.type
_entity.pdbx_description
1 polymer ?
#
loop_
_entity_poly.entity_id
_entity_poly.type
_entity_poly.pdbx_seq_one_letter_code
_entity_poly.pdbx_strand_id
1 'polypeptide(L)'
;MILLVLLHVMTGISTGGINLALTNIGLKLAPKTDAIIYITVKNMVASFFTALGPVLGGLLVDYFATRELQISISWKSPNLQSVAKLIYLHEWNFLFLLASILAFFSLRWLGKVQEKGEVSHQLVKRIMKKRFRAGLKERLLVGNMITLHAQLKQILKRKDASKGDVN
;
A
#
# COMPACT_ATOMS: atom_id res chain seq x y z
N MET A 1 -8.76 3.22 16.68
CA MET A 1 -7.76 2.13 16.60
C MET A 1 -7.81 1.37 15.28
N ILE A 2 -8.96 0.83 14.85
CA ILE A 2 -9.09 0.13 13.56
C ILE A 2 -8.59 0.95 12.36
N LEU A 3 -8.90 2.26 12.32
CA LEU A 3 -8.42 3.15 11.25
C LEU A 3 -6.88 3.20 11.18
N LEU A 4 -6.20 3.33 12.31
CA LEU A 4 -4.74 3.41 12.37
C LEU A 4 -4.08 2.10 11.92
N VAL A 5 -4.68 0.96 12.29
CA VAL A 5 -4.23 -0.36 11.83
C VAL A 5 -4.37 -0.45 10.30
N LEU A 6 -5.53 -0.06 9.76
CA LEU A 6 -5.76 -0.04 8.32
C LEU A 6 -4.75 0.86 7.60
N LEU A 7 -4.49 2.05 8.14
CA LEU A 7 -3.48 2.96 7.59
C LEU A 7 -2.08 2.33 7.58
N HIS A 8 -1.65 1.68 8.67
CA HIS A 8 -0.35 1.01 8.69
C HIS A 8 -0.25 -0.13 7.67
N VAL A 9 -1.31 -0.91 7.53
CA VAL A 9 -1.37 -1.97 6.51
C VAL A 9 -1.26 -1.36 5.10
N MET A 10 -2.02 -0.30 4.82
CA MET A 10 -1.98 0.37 3.51
C MET A 10 -0.64 1.03 3.22
N THR A 11 -0.02 1.67 4.22
CA THR A 11 1.32 2.24 4.13
C THR A 11 2.34 1.16 3.87
N GLY A 12 2.29 0.02 4.57
CA GLY A 12 3.19 -1.11 4.34
C GLY A 12 3.08 -1.67 2.92
N ILE A 13 1.85 -1.89 2.43
CA ILE A 13 1.59 -2.36 1.06
C ILE A 13 2.16 -1.36 0.04
N SER A 14 1.90 -0.06 0.25
CA SER A 14 2.34 1.00 -0.67
C SER A 14 3.86 1.13 -0.69
N THR A 15 4.51 1.23 0.47
CA THR A 15 5.96 1.37 0.59
C THR A 15 6.70 0.15 0.00
N GLY A 16 6.20 -1.06 0.26
CA GLY A 16 6.75 -2.28 -0.33
C GLY A 16 6.61 -2.30 -1.85
N GLY A 17 5.43 -1.96 -2.36
CA GLY A 17 5.17 -1.88 -3.80
C GLY A 17 6.05 -0.85 -4.52
N ILE A 18 6.18 0.35 -3.94
CA ILE A 18 7.00 1.44 -4.46
C ILE A 18 8.47 1.02 -4.52
N ASN A 19 9.02 0.45 -3.44
CA ASN A 19 10.43 0.07 -3.39
C ASN A 19 10.78 -1.05 -4.39
N LEU A 20 9.90 -2.05 -4.54
CA LEU A 20 10.05 -3.12 -5.51
C LEU A 20 9.99 -2.59 -6.95
N ALA A 21 9.01 -1.73 -7.25
CA ALA A 21 8.86 -1.13 -8.57
C ALA A 21 10.10 -0.28 -8.94
N LEU A 22 10.49 0.65 -8.07
CA LEU A 22 11.66 1.51 -8.28
C LEU A 22 12.96 0.72 -8.45
N THR A 23 13.15 -0.36 -7.69
CA THR A 23 14.33 -1.21 -7.82
C THR A 23 14.35 -1.95 -9.14
N ASN A 24 13.22 -2.52 -9.57
CA ASN A 24 13.12 -3.22 -10.85
C ASN A 24 13.26 -2.28 -12.05
N ILE A 25 12.63 -1.10 -12.00
CA ILE A 25 12.77 -0.05 -13.02
C ILE A 25 14.24 0.38 -13.11
N GLY A 26 14.87 0.68 -11.98
CA GLY A 26 16.28 1.08 -11.92
C GLY A 26 17.20 0.03 -12.53
N LEU A 27 16.98 -1.26 -12.25
CA LEU A 27 17.75 -2.35 -12.83
C LEU A 27 17.52 -2.54 -14.34
N LYS A 28 16.29 -2.35 -14.82
CA LYS A 28 15.96 -2.48 -16.26
C LYS A 28 16.49 -1.32 -17.10
N LEU A 29 16.59 -0.13 -16.51
CA LEU A 29 17.13 1.06 -17.16
C LEU A 29 18.66 1.13 -17.07
N ALA A 30 19.26 0.52 -16.04
CA ALA A 30 20.70 0.53 -15.85
C ALA A 30 21.47 -0.17 -16.99
N PRO A 31 22.57 0.41 -17.48
CA PRO A 31 23.55 -0.30 -18.29
C PRO A 31 24.12 -1.49 -17.51
N LYS A 32 24.41 -2.60 -18.20
CA LYS A 32 24.90 -3.84 -17.56
C LYS A 32 26.20 -3.66 -16.75
N THR A 33 27.01 -2.67 -17.12
CA THR A 33 28.29 -2.33 -16.50
C THR A 33 28.16 -1.38 -15.31
N ASP A 34 27.08 -0.59 -15.24
CA ASP A 34 26.99 0.58 -14.33
C ASP A 34 25.78 0.52 -13.38
N ALA A 35 25.20 -0.65 -13.18
CA ALA A 35 24.02 -0.84 -12.33
C ALA A 35 24.18 -0.31 -10.90
N ILE A 36 25.38 -0.44 -10.32
CA ILE A 36 25.68 0.05 -8.97
C ILE A 36 25.58 1.58 -8.89
N ILE A 37 26.07 2.29 -9.91
CA ILE A 37 26.02 3.76 -9.96
C ILE A 37 24.56 4.22 -10.04
N TYR A 38 23.76 3.58 -10.90
CA TYR A 38 22.35 3.93 -11.09
C TYR A 38 21.53 3.74 -9.81
N ILE A 39 21.72 2.62 -9.10
CA ILE A 39 21.04 2.34 -7.83
C ILE A 39 21.49 3.32 -6.74
N THR A 40 22.78 3.67 -6.70
CA THR A 40 23.31 4.64 -5.73
C THR A 40 22.69 6.02 -5.93
N VAL A 41 22.64 6.52 -7.17
CA VAL A 41 22.00 7.80 -7.49
C VAL A 41 20.51 7.77 -7.11
N LYS A 42 19.79 6.69 -7.45
CA LYS A 42 18.39 6.51 -7.04
C LYS A 42 18.22 6.66 -5.52
N ASN A 43 19.07 6.00 -4.73
CA ASN A 43 19.00 6.06 -3.28
C ASN A 43 19.38 7.45 -2.73
N MET A 44 20.38 8.13 -3.30
CA MET A 44 20.73 9.50 -2.91
C MET A 44 19.57 10.47 -3.11
N VAL A 45 18.91 10.39 -4.27
CA VAL A 45 17.73 11.21 -4.58
C VAL A 45 16.60 10.89 -3.59
N ALA A 46 16.31 9.62 -3.33
CA ALA A 46 15.28 9.22 -2.37
C ALA A 46 15.58 9.73 -0.96
N SER A 47 16.82 9.60 -0.48
CA SER A 47 17.25 10.10 0.83
C SER A 47 17.14 11.62 0.94
N PHE A 48 17.50 12.35 -0.12
CA PHE A 48 17.38 13.81 -0.17
C PHE A 48 15.92 14.26 0.02
N PHE A 49 14.99 13.67 -0.73
CA PHE A 49 13.56 13.99 -0.57
C PHE A 49 12.99 13.50 0.77
N THR A 50 13.49 12.38 1.30
CA THR A 50 13.09 11.90 2.63
C THR A 50 13.50 12.88 3.73
N ALA A 51 14.69 13.48 3.61
CA ALA A 51 15.16 14.50 4.54
C ALA A 51 14.40 15.83 4.40
N LEU A 52 14.05 16.22 3.17
CA LEU A 52 13.27 17.44 2.91
C LEU A 52 11.81 17.33 3.36
N GLY A 53 11.23 16.13 3.33
CA GLY A 53 9.82 15.89 3.62
C GLY A 53 9.35 16.50 4.96
N PRO A 54 9.99 16.17 6.10
CA PRO A 54 9.63 16.75 7.39
C PRO A 54 9.80 18.28 7.47
N VAL A 55 10.84 18.84 6.84
CA VAL A 55 11.10 20.29 6.85
C VAL A 55 9.98 21.03 6.11
N LEU A 56 9.66 20.59 4.89
CA LEU A 56 8.56 21.17 4.12
C LEU A 56 7.21 20.91 4.79
N GLY A 57 7.03 19.74 5.40
CA GLY A 57 5.83 19.39 6.15
C GLY A 57 5.58 20.35 7.31
N GLY A 58 6.60 20.59 8.15
CA GLY A 58 6.49 21.53 9.28
C GLY A 58 6.13 22.93 8.83
N LEU A 59 6.87 23.48 7.84
CA LEU A 59 6.60 24.82 7.30
C LEU A 59 5.19 24.95 6.72
N LEU A 60 4.69 23.91 6.04
CA LEU A 60 3.34 23.90 5.49
C LEU A 60 2.27 23.80 6.58
N VAL A 61 2.48 22.98 7.61
CA VAL A 61 1.54 22.89 8.74
C VAL A 61 1.41 24.24 9.42
N ASP A 62 2.53 24.91 9.71
CA ASP A 62 2.53 26.23 10.33
C ASP A 62 1.80 27.27 9.45
N TYR A 63 2.01 27.22 8.14
CA TYR A 63 1.33 28.10 7.19
C TYR A 63 -0.19 27.87 7.14
N PHE A 64 -0.63 26.61 7.22
CA PHE A 64 -2.06 26.24 7.19
C PHE A 64 -2.70 26.20 8.59
N ALA A 65 -1.95 26.39 9.67
CA ALA A 65 -2.48 26.38 11.04
C ALA A 65 -3.50 27.52 11.30
N THR A 66 -3.39 28.62 10.57
CA THR A 66 -4.31 29.77 10.67
C THR A 66 -5.33 29.81 9.54
N ARG A 67 -5.41 28.74 8.72
CA ARG A 67 -6.24 28.70 7.52
C ARG A 67 -7.13 27.46 7.54
N GLU A 68 -8.43 27.67 7.43
CA GLU A 68 -9.40 26.60 7.28
C GLU A 68 -10.20 26.79 6.00
N LEU A 69 -10.48 25.68 5.31
CA LEU A 69 -11.41 25.67 4.18
C LEU A 69 -12.58 24.76 4.53
N GLN A 70 -13.74 25.37 4.73
CA GLN A 70 -14.99 24.66 4.99
C GLN A 70 -15.99 24.90 3.85
N ILE A 71 -16.48 23.81 3.27
CA ILE A 71 -17.57 23.82 2.29
C ILE A 71 -18.70 22.96 2.86
N SER A 72 -19.83 23.61 3.16
CA SER A 72 -21.02 22.96 3.70
C SER A 72 -22.27 23.38 2.95
N ILE A 73 -23.15 22.41 2.69
CA ILE A 73 -24.49 22.63 2.14
C ILE A 73 -25.49 22.45 3.28
N SER A 74 -26.24 23.51 3.59
CA SER A 74 -27.34 23.44 4.54
C SER A 74 -28.67 23.36 3.80
N TRP A 75 -29.42 22.28 4.04
CA TRP A 75 -30.79 22.11 3.58
C TRP A 75 -31.75 22.36 4.75
N LYS A 76 -32.62 23.38 4.63
CA LYS A 76 -33.68 23.67 5.61
C LYS A 76 -35.03 23.23 5.04
N SER A 77 -35.68 22.30 5.74
CA SER A 77 -37.05 21.84 5.50
C SER A 77 -37.88 22.02 6.79
N PRO A 78 -39.21 22.22 6.72
CA PRO A 78 -40.07 22.44 7.89
C PRO A 78 -39.95 21.39 9.00
N ASN A 79 -39.64 20.13 8.65
CA ASN A 79 -39.47 19.03 9.61
C ASN A 79 -38.01 18.58 9.81
N LEU A 80 -37.07 18.97 8.94
CA LEU A 80 -35.68 18.53 9.00
C LEU A 80 -34.72 19.67 8.62
N GLN A 81 -33.78 19.99 9.51
CA GLN A 81 -32.61 20.80 9.17
C GLN A 81 -31.42 19.84 9.02
N SER A 82 -30.84 19.76 7.82
CA SER A 82 -29.68 18.91 7.56
C SER A 82 -28.55 19.74 6.99
N VAL A 83 -27.42 19.75 7.70
CA VAL A 83 -26.18 20.40 7.23
C VAL A 83 -25.21 19.31 6.81
N ALA A 84 -24.97 19.21 5.50
CA ALA A 84 -23.96 18.34 4.94
C ALA A 84 -22.62 19.09 4.87
N LYS A 85 -21.65 18.68 5.71
CA LYS A 85 -20.25 19.13 5.58
C LYS A 85 -19.59 18.29 4.49
N LEU A 86 -19.29 18.89 3.34
CA LEU A 86 -18.70 18.18 2.21
C LEU A 86 -17.18 18.13 2.32
N ILE A 87 -16.58 19.29 2.61
CA ILE A 87 -15.14 19.44 2.69
C ILE A 87 -14.82 20.26 3.94
N TYR A 88 -13.90 19.74 4.74
CA TYR A 88 -13.34 20.43 5.90
C TYR A 88 -11.84 20.18 5.95
N LEU A 89 -11.07 21.12 5.41
CA LEU A 89 -9.62 21.09 5.44
C LEU A 89 -9.15 21.99 6.58
N HIS A 90 -8.47 21.39 7.56
CA HIS A 90 -7.74 22.08 8.61
C HIS A 90 -6.32 21.50 8.65
N GLU A 91 -5.31 22.34 8.95
CA GLU A 91 -3.91 21.95 9.22
C GLU A 91 -3.42 20.76 8.37
N TRP A 92 -3.36 19.56 8.97
CA TRP A 92 -2.85 18.31 8.40
C TRP A 92 -3.61 17.84 7.17
N ASN A 93 -4.91 18.14 7.05
CA ASN A 93 -5.72 17.75 5.89
C ASN A 93 -5.22 18.42 4.61
N PHE A 94 -4.66 19.64 4.69
CA PHE A 94 -4.05 20.29 3.54
C PHE A 94 -2.80 19.55 3.08
N LEU A 95 -1.98 19.06 4.02
CA LEU A 95 -0.80 18.26 3.69
C LEU A 95 -1.18 16.93 3.06
N PHE A 96 -2.20 16.26 3.57
CA PHE A 96 -2.71 15.03 2.95
C PHE A 96 -3.21 15.27 1.52
N LEU A 97 -3.93 16.37 1.29
CA LEU A 97 -4.38 16.74 -0.04
C LEU A 97 -3.20 17.03 -0.98
N LEU A 98 -2.23 17.82 -0.54
CA LEU A 98 -1.05 18.15 -1.34
C LEU A 98 -0.21 16.90 -1.63
N ALA A 99 0.03 16.04 -0.63
CA ALA A 99 0.73 14.78 -0.81
C ALA A 99 0.02 13.85 -1.79
N SER A 100 -1.32 13.79 -1.73
CA SER A 100 -2.14 13.04 -2.68
C SER A 100 -1.97 13.59 -4.11
N ILE A 101 -2.02 14.90 -4.30
CA ILE A 101 -1.79 15.55 -5.60
C ILE A 101 -0.39 15.22 -6.13
N LEU A 102 0.64 15.32 -5.30
CA LEU A 102 2.02 14.96 -5.66
C LEU A 102 2.14 13.48 -6.02
N ALA A 103 1.47 12.59 -5.29
CA ALA A 103 1.43 11.17 -5.60
C ALA A 103 0.76 10.90 -6.96
N PHE A 104 -0.35 11.59 -7.28
CA PHE A 104 -0.98 11.51 -8.60
C PHE A 104 -0.06 12.01 -9.72
N PHE A 105 0.66 13.11 -9.50
CA PHE A 105 1.65 13.59 -10.47
C PHE A 105 2.77 12.59 -10.68
N SER A 106 3.27 11.98 -9.60
CA SER A 106 4.28 10.92 -9.66
C SER A 106 3.80 9.73 -10.52
N LEU A 107 2.56 9.26 -10.33
CA LEU A 107 1.98 8.18 -11.15
C LEU A 107 1.90 8.55 -12.63
N ARG A 108 1.49 9.79 -12.94
CA ARG A 108 1.44 10.28 -14.33
C ARG A 108 2.83 10.31 -14.97
N TRP A 109 3.85 10.67 -14.22
CA TRP A 109 5.24 10.71 -14.71
C TRP A 109 5.82 9.31 -14.87
N LEU A 110 5.52 8.41 -13.94
CA LEU A 110 5.95 7.02 -14.02
C LEU A 110 5.46 6.34 -15.30
N GLY A 111 4.23 6.65 -15.75
CA GLY A 111 3.68 6.14 -17.00
C GLY A 111 4.43 6.60 -18.27
N LYS A 112 5.35 7.56 -18.18
CA LYS A 112 6.21 7.98 -19.30
C LYS A 112 7.52 7.20 -19.37
N VAL A 113 7.86 6.43 -18.34
CA VAL A 113 9.10 5.67 -18.28
C VAL A 113 8.96 4.43 -19.18
N GLN A 114 9.78 4.36 -20.24
CA GLN A 114 9.81 3.21 -21.14
C GLN A 114 10.85 2.20 -20.66
N GLU A 115 10.43 0.96 -20.42
CA GLU A 115 11.32 -0.12 -20.03
C GLU A 115 11.77 -0.94 -21.26
N LYS A 116 13.03 -1.36 -21.30
CA LYS A 116 13.50 -2.27 -22.36
C LYS A 116 12.74 -3.61 -22.28
N GLY A 117 12.09 -4.00 -23.37
CA GLY A 117 11.28 -5.22 -23.45
C GLY A 117 9.87 -5.07 -22.90
N GLU A 118 9.30 -3.85 -22.89
CA GLU A 118 7.93 -3.59 -22.47
C GLU A 118 6.92 -4.46 -23.25
N VAL A 119 6.13 -5.24 -22.52
CA VAL A 119 5.09 -6.12 -23.06
C VAL A 119 3.72 -5.47 -22.89
N SER A 120 2.77 -5.80 -23.77
CA SER A 120 1.45 -5.18 -23.76
C SER A 120 0.74 -5.32 -22.40
N HIS A 121 0.16 -4.21 -21.92
CA HIS A 121 -0.49 -4.13 -20.61
C HIS A 121 -1.59 -5.20 -20.42
N GLN A 122 -2.30 -5.56 -21.50
CA GLN A 122 -3.31 -6.63 -21.49
C GLN A 122 -2.70 -8.01 -21.21
N LEU A 123 -1.54 -8.32 -21.78
CA LEU A 123 -0.81 -9.56 -21.54
C LEU A 123 -0.35 -9.64 -20.09
N VAL A 124 0.20 -8.54 -19.54
CA VAL A 124 0.62 -8.46 -18.13
C VAL A 124 -0.56 -8.73 -17.20
N LYS A 125 -1.67 -8.01 -17.35
CA LYS A 125 -2.89 -8.20 -16.53
C LYS A 125 -3.38 -9.65 -16.57
N ARG A 126 -3.40 -10.26 -17.76
CA ARG A 126 -3.82 -11.66 -17.95
C ARG A 126 -2.89 -12.64 -17.23
N ILE A 127 -1.57 -12.48 -17.38
CA ILE A 127 -0.58 -13.34 -16.70
C ILE A 127 -0.68 -13.16 -15.19
N MET A 128 -0.78 -11.92 -14.71
CA MET A 128 -0.86 -11.59 -13.28
C MET A 128 -2.11 -12.22 -12.65
N LYS A 129 -3.28 -12.07 -13.28
CA LYS A 129 -4.53 -12.68 -12.79
C LYS A 129 -4.47 -14.21 -12.78
N LYS A 130 -3.86 -14.82 -13.81
CA LYS A 130 -3.67 -16.28 -13.88
C LYS A 130 -2.74 -16.77 -12.76
N ARG A 131 -1.55 -16.16 -12.60
CA ARG A 131 -0.57 -16.53 -11.57
C ARG A 131 -1.10 -16.31 -10.16
N PHE A 132 -1.80 -15.19 -9.93
CA PHE A 132 -2.39 -14.90 -8.62
C PHE A 132 -3.43 -15.95 -8.21
N ARG A 133 -4.36 -16.29 -9.12
CA ARG A 133 -5.35 -17.35 -8.87
C ARG A 133 -4.70 -18.71 -8.66
N ALA A 134 -3.70 -19.06 -9.46
CA ALA A 134 -2.97 -20.32 -9.30
C ALA A 134 -2.24 -20.39 -7.96
N GLY A 135 -1.52 -19.33 -7.57
CA GLY A 135 -0.78 -19.28 -6.30
C GLY A 135 -1.67 -19.28 -5.06
N LEU A 136 -2.84 -18.61 -5.12
CA LEU A 136 -3.86 -18.71 -4.08
C LEU A 136 -4.37 -20.14 -3.94
N LYS A 137 -4.69 -20.79 -5.07
CA LYS A 137 -5.17 -22.17 -5.10
C LYS A 137 -4.14 -23.12 -4.51
N GLU A 138 -2.88 -22.99 -4.90
CA GLU A 138 -1.79 -23.86 -4.46
C GLU A 138 -1.48 -23.68 -2.97
N ARG A 139 -1.31 -22.43 -2.50
CA ARG A 139 -0.95 -22.16 -1.10
C ARG A 139 -2.10 -22.39 -0.13
N LEU A 140 -3.34 -22.04 -0.49
CA LEU A 140 -4.49 -22.21 0.39
C LEU A 140 -5.03 -23.64 0.40
N LEU A 141 -5.03 -24.36 -0.73
CA LEU A 141 -5.60 -25.72 -0.76
C LEU A 141 -4.60 -26.78 -0.30
N VAL A 142 -3.32 -26.69 -0.71
CA VAL A 142 -2.31 -27.70 -0.35
C VAL A 142 -1.83 -27.51 1.08
N GLY A 143 -1.67 -26.26 1.53
CA GLY A 143 -1.28 -25.95 2.91
C GLY A 143 -2.34 -26.38 3.93
N ASN A 144 -3.63 -26.20 3.62
CA ASN A 144 -4.72 -26.49 4.56
C ASN A 144 -5.00 -28.00 4.67
N MET A 145 -4.91 -28.78 3.59
CA MET A 145 -5.14 -30.22 3.66
C MET A 145 -4.05 -30.96 4.45
N ILE A 146 -2.77 -30.62 4.27
CA ILE A 146 -1.67 -31.33 4.95
C ILE A 146 -1.67 -31.04 6.46
N THR A 147 -1.95 -29.79 6.83
CA THR A 147 -1.99 -29.36 8.23
C THR A 147 -3.24 -29.83 8.96
N LEU A 148 -4.42 -29.82 8.31
CA LEU A 148 -5.66 -30.34 8.89
C LEU A 148 -5.56 -31.84 9.21
N HIS A 149 -4.99 -32.65 8.31
CA HIS A 149 -4.82 -34.09 8.57
C HIS A 149 -3.84 -34.35 9.72
N ALA A 150 -2.75 -33.59 9.80
CA ALA A 150 -1.79 -33.71 10.90
C ALA A 150 -2.40 -33.29 12.25
N GLN A 151 -3.16 -32.20 12.28
CA GLN A 151 -3.84 -31.72 13.50
C GLN A 151 -4.95 -32.67 13.96
N LEU A 152 -5.78 -33.17 13.04
CA LEU A 152 -6.84 -34.15 13.35
C LEU A 152 -6.26 -35.45 13.91
N LYS A 153 -5.17 -35.96 13.32
CA LYS A 153 -4.50 -37.17 13.81
C LYS A 153 -3.91 -36.99 15.21
N GLN A 154 -3.36 -35.80 15.52
CA GLN A 154 -2.87 -35.48 16.85
C GLN A 154 -3.99 -35.39 17.89
N ILE A 155 -5.13 -34.80 17.54
CA ILE A 155 -6.30 -34.71 18.42
C ILE A 155 -6.89 -36.10 18.71
N LEU A 156 -7.01 -36.95 17.69
CA LEU A 156 -7.47 -38.33 17.85
C LEU A 156 -6.52 -39.13 18.76
N LYS A 157 -5.21 -39.06 18.53
CA LYS A 157 -4.22 -39.77 19.32
C LYS A 157 -4.17 -39.32 20.79
N ARG A 158 -4.44 -38.03 21.07
CA ARG A 158 -4.56 -37.50 22.44
C ARG A 158 -5.81 -38.03 23.16
N LYS A 159 -6.90 -38.22 22.42
CA LYS A 159 -8.17 -38.72 22.96
C LYS A 159 -8.10 -40.23 23.27
N ASP A 160 -7.37 -40.99 22.47
CA ASP A 160 -7.13 -42.42 22.70
C ASP A 160 -6.19 -42.65 23.90
N ALA A 161 -5.17 -41.81 24.08
CA ALA A 161 -4.28 -41.88 25.25
C ALA A 161 -4.99 -41.54 26.57
N SER A 162 -5.96 -40.61 26.56
CA SER A 162 -6.75 -40.26 27.76
C SER A 162 -7.76 -41.33 28.18
N LYS A 163 -8.04 -42.33 27.34
CA LYS A 163 -8.97 -43.44 27.63
C LYS A 163 -8.27 -44.72 28.12
N GLY A 164 -6.93 -44.75 28.12
CA GLY A 164 -6.14 -45.93 28.50
C GLY A 164 -5.78 -46.05 29.98
N ASP A 165 -5.94 -44.97 30.77
CA ASP A 165 -5.51 -44.93 32.18
C ASP A 165 -6.69 -45.05 33.18
N VAL A 166 -7.84 -45.54 32.72
CA VAL A 166 -8.98 -45.86 33.59
C VAL A 166 -9.48 -47.27 33.24
N ASN A 167 -8.74 -48.28 33.67
CA ASN A 167 -9.23 -49.61 34.04
C ASN A 167 -8.13 -50.37 34.79
#